data_AF-A0A087S116-F1
#
_entry.id   AF-A0A087S116-F1
#
_cell.length_a   1.000
_cell.length_b   1.000
_cell.length_c   1.000
_cell.angle_alpha   90.00
_cell.angle_beta   90.00
_cell.angle_gamma   90.00
#
_symmetry.space_group_name_H-M   'P 1'
#
loop_
_entity.id
_entity.type
_entity.pdbx_description
1 polymer ?
#
loop_
_entity_poly.entity_id
_entity_poly.type
_entity_poly.pdbx_seq_one_letter_code
_entity_poly.pdbx_strand_id
1 'polypeptide(L)'
;MKKFDTFWAELQTQLRTPKKIKNWTVKKGNFGEDFMAQVSTKNRILCTTMKGSENHASRKDFELVYSNWEGYKSETIPRNQFTQSFVTKYTISIIRQFMK
;
A
#
# COMPACT_ATOMS: atom_id res chain seq x y z
N MET A 1 -6.17 12.67 17.27
CA MET A 1 -5.55 12.33 15.97
C MET A 1 -6.15 11.02 15.48
N LYS A 2 -6.56 10.89 14.20
CA LYS A 2 -7.14 9.63 13.72
C LYS A 2 -6.07 8.53 13.70
N LYS A 3 -6.45 7.26 13.88
CA LYS A 3 -5.54 6.10 13.78
C LYS A 3 -4.77 6.10 12.45
N PHE A 4 -5.48 6.40 11.35
CA PHE A 4 -4.87 6.51 10.04
C PHE A 4 -3.81 7.62 9.93
N ASP A 5 -4.04 8.80 10.51
CA ASP A 5 -3.06 9.90 10.44
C ASP A 5 -1.74 9.53 11.13
N THR A 6 -1.83 8.80 12.24
CA THR A 6 -0.67 8.27 12.97
C THR A 6 0.09 7.26 12.12
N PHE A 7 -0.63 6.26 11.59
CA PHE A 7 -0.06 5.27 10.67
C PHE A 7 0.58 5.91 9.45
N TRP A 8 -0.07 6.92 8.85
CA TRP A 8 0.44 7.61 7.68
C TRP A 8 1.75 8.36 7.97
N ALA A 9 1.83 9.08 9.09
CA ALA A 9 3.06 9.77 9.50
C ALA A 9 4.21 8.81 9.77
N GLU A 10 3.94 7.67 10.41
CA GLU A 10 4.92 6.61 10.64
C GLU A 10 5.36 5.98 9.32
N LEU A 11 4.42 5.63 8.44
CA LEU A 11 4.70 5.06 7.12
C LEU A 11 5.59 5.98 6.29
N GLN A 12 5.29 7.28 6.26
CA GLN A 12 6.12 8.26 5.56
C GLN A 12 7.53 8.34 6.14
N THR A 13 7.66 8.25 7.46
CA THR A 13 8.98 8.21 8.12
C THR A 13 9.75 6.96 7.72
N GLN A 14 9.09 5.80 7.70
CA GLN A 14 9.68 4.52 7.31
C GLN A 14 10.07 4.48 5.83
N LEU A 15 9.36 5.19 4.96
CA LEU A 15 9.57 5.23 3.51
C LEU A 15 10.37 6.46 3.04
N ARG A 16 11.01 7.20 3.95
CA ARG A 16 11.97 8.27 3.57
C ARG A 16 13.14 7.73 2.76
N THR A 17 13.56 6.50 3.05
CA THR A 17 14.48 5.74 2.22
C THR A 17 13.71 4.69 1.42
N PRO A 18 14.15 4.37 0.18
CA PRO A 18 13.53 3.32 -0.60
C PRO A 18 13.51 2.00 0.17
N LYS A 19 12.34 1.36 0.23
CA LYS A 19 12.18 0.03 0.84
C LYS A 19 11.61 -0.96 -0.15
N LYS A 20 12.18 -2.17 -0.15
CA LYS A 20 11.64 -3.28 -0.91
C LYS A 20 10.33 -3.76 -0.25
N ILE A 21 9.29 -3.87 -1.05
CA ILE A 21 7.97 -4.35 -0.65
C ILE A 21 7.66 -5.65 -1.37
N LYS A 22 7.24 -6.66 -0.59
CA LYS A 22 6.77 -7.92 -1.17
C LYS A 22 5.35 -7.74 -1.70
N ASN A 23 5.16 -8.00 -2.99
CA ASN A 23 3.85 -7.87 -3.60
C ASN A 23 2.92 -8.99 -3.08
N TRP A 24 1.80 -8.60 -2.48
CA TRP A 24 0.94 -9.52 -1.75
C TRP A 24 -0.54 -9.12 -1.82
N THR A 25 -1.42 -10.12 -1.85
CA THR A 25 -2.87 -9.96 -1.63
C THR A 25 -3.39 -11.10 -0.78
N VAL A 26 -4.53 -10.89 -0.10
CA VAL A 26 -5.17 -11.94 0.72
C VAL A 26 -5.40 -13.22 -0.07
N LYS A 27 -5.94 -13.12 -1.30
CA LYS A 27 -6.28 -14.27 -2.14
C LYS A 27 -5.10 -15.01 -2.75
N LYS A 28 -3.98 -14.33 -3.03
CA LYS A 28 -2.85 -14.92 -3.77
C LYS A 28 -1.61 -15.17 -2.92
N GLY A 29 -1.59 -14.71 -1.67
CA GLY A 29 -0.33 -14.65 -0.93
C GLY A 29 0.66 -13.71 -1.60
N ASN A 30 1.96 -14.03 -1.56
CA ASN A 30 2.96 -13.28 -2.31
C ASN A 30 2.87 -13.66 -3.80
N PHE A 31 2.85 -12.68 -4.70
CA PHE A 31 2.67 -12.94 -6.13
C PHE A 31 3.30 -11.87 -7.00
N GLY A 32 3.64 -12.24 -8.23
CA GLY A 32 4.24 -11.32 -9.19
C GLY A 32 5.61 -10.82 -8.74
N GLU A 33 6.03 -9.69 -9.30
CA GLU A 33 7.27 -9.04 -8.92
C GLU A 33 7.11 -8.15 -7.67
N ASP A 34 8.13 -8.16 -6.83
CA ASP A 34 8.33 -7.17 -5.77
C ASP A 34 8.59 -5.78 -6.36
N PHE A 35 8.49 -4.75 -5.53
CA PHE A 35 8.70 -3.37 -5.95
C PHE A 35 9.37 -2.55 -4.86
N MET A 36 9.92 -1.40 -5.22
CA MET A 36 10.46 -0.42 -4.29
C MET A 36 9.39 0.62 -3.96
N ALA A 37 9.24 0.97 -2.69
CA ALA A 37 8.37 2.06 -2.24
C ALA A 37 9.20 3.16 -1.58
N GLN A 38 8.91 4.42 -1.91
CA GLN A 38 9.50 5.59 -1.25
C GLN A 38 8.51 6.75 -1.21
N VAL A 39 8.67 7.65 -0.24
CA VAL A 39 7.93 8.92 -0.23
C VAL A 39 8.31 9.73 -1.47
N SER A 40 7.30 10.13 -2.24
CA SER A 40 7.47 11.06 -3.37
C SER A 40 7.02 12.47 -2.97
N THR A 41 5.88 12.58 -2.31
CA THR A 41 5.39 13.85 -1.73
C THR A 41 4.69 13.57 -0.41
N LYS A 42 4.28 14.63 0.30
CA LYS A 42 3.50 14.51 1.54
C LYS A 42 2.22 13.67 1.38
N ASN A 43 1.67 13.55 0.17
CA ASN A 43 0.42 12.84 -0.09
C ASN A 43 0.58 11.65 -1.04
N ARG A 44 1.80 11.27 -1.43
CA ARG A 44 2.04 10.21 -2.42
C ARG A 44 3.27 9.37 -2.07
N ILE A 45 3.12 8.05 -2.23
CA ILE A 45 4.21 7.09 -2.23
C ILE A 45 4.48 6.67 -3.68
N LEU A 46 5.73 6.80 -4.12
CA LEU A 46 6.19 6.25 -5.39
C LEU A 46 6.46 4.76 -5.21
N CYS A 47 5.96 3.97 -6.16
CA CYS A 47 6.16 2.54 -6.27
C CYS A 47 6.86 2.27 -7.60
N THR A 48 8.10 1.81 -7.55
CA THR A 48 8.92 1.50 -8.72
C THR A 48 9.08 -0.01 -8.85
N THR A 49 8.60 -0.57 -9.95
CA THR A 49 8.79 -1.99 -10.28
C THR A 49 10.26 -2.28 -10.61
N MET A 50 10.68 -3.55 -10.57
CA MET A 50 12.04 -3.93 -10.95
C MET A 50 12.37 -3.61 -12.41
N LYS A 51 11.35 -3.48 -13.26
CA LYS A 51 11.48 -3.07 -14.67
C LYS A 51 11.53 -1.55 -14.86
N GLY A 52 11.49 -0.77 -13.78
CA GLY A 52 11.58 0.69 -13.82
C GLY A 52 10.25 1.42 -14.00
N SER A 53 9.11 0.71 -14.10
CA SER A 53 7.81 1.39 -14.18
C SER A 53 7.44 2.05 -12.86
N GLU A 54 7.08 3.33 -12.92
CA GLU A 54 6.74 4.18 -11.79
C GLU A 54 5.23 4.32 -11.62
N ASN A 55 4.76 4.21 -10.37
CA ASN A 55 3.35 4.30 -10.02
C ASN A 55 3.21 5.09 -8.73
N HIS A 56 2.16 5.91 -8.61
CA HIS A 56 1.96 6.74 -7.41
C HIS A 56 0.70 6.33 -6.65
N ALA A 57 0.87 5.85 -5.43
CA ALA A 57 -0.21 5.58 -4.49
C ALA A 57 -0.50 6.84 -3.66
N SER A 58 -1.74 7.33 -3.71
CA SER A 58 -2.14 8.54 -3.00
C SER A 58 -2.51 8.24 -1.54
N ARG A 59 -2.39 9.23 -0.65
CA ARG A 59 -2.86 9.14 0.73
C ARG A 59 -4.31 8.66 0.83
N LYS A 60 -5.17 9.06 -0.12
CA LYS A 60 -6.58 8.63 -0.16
C LYS A 60 -6.72 7.14 -0.44
N ASP A 61 -5.89 6.58 -1.31
CA ASP A 61 -5.87 5.13 -1.57
C ASP A 61 -5.47 4.37 -0.30
N PHE A 62 -4.45 4.86 0.42
CA PHE A 62 -4.05 4.30 1.71
C PHE A 62 -5.15 4.40 2.76
N GLU A 63 -5.82 5.54 2.88
CA GLU A 63 -6.90 5.75 3.84
C GLU A 63 -8.07 4.80 3.59
N LEU A 64 -8.42 4.60 2.31
CA LEU A 64 -9.48 3.67 1.90
C LEU A 64 -9.14 2.24 2.30
N VAL A 65 -7.95 1.74 1.94
CA VAL A 65 -7.57 0.35 2.24
C VAL A 65 -7.37 0.16 3.74
N TYR A 66 -6.74 1.11 4.44
CA TYR A 66 -6.50 1.04 5.89
C TYR A 66 -7.82 0.98 6.67
N SER A 67 -8.79 1.82 6.31
CA SER A 67 -10.09 1.87 6.99
C SER A 67 -10.92 0.59 6.82
N ASN A 68 -10.62 -0.19 5.77
CA ASN A 68 -11.31 -1.43 5.43
C ASN A 68 -10.40 -2.67 5.57
N TRP A 69 -9.26 -2.53 6.26
CA TRP A 69 -8.21 -3.56 6.28
C TRP A 69 -8.68 -4.88 6.86
N GLU A 70 -9.44 -4.85 7.95
CA GLU A 70 -9.98 -6.07 8.58
C GLU A 70 -11.02 -6.76 7.68
N GLY A 71 -11.86 -5.98 6.99
CA GLY A 71 -12.80 -6.51 6.00
C GLY A 71 -12.08 -7.15 4.81
N TYR A 72 -10.97 -6.54 4.37
CA TYR A 72 -10.13 -7.11 3.33
C TYR A 72 -9.46 -8.42 3.74
N LYS A 73 -8.85 -8.46 4.94
CA LYS A 73 -8.17 -9.66 5.46
C LYS A 73 -9.13 -10.83 5.69
N SER A 74 -10.35 -10.54 6.14
CA SER A 74 -11.42 -11.55 6.32
C SER A 74 -12.11 -11.93 5.01
N GLU A 75 -11.69 -11.36 3.89
CA GLU A 75 -12.29 -11.55 2.56
C GLU A 75 -13.76 -11.12 2.44
N THR A 76 -14.31 -10.43 3.45
CA THR A 76 -15.66 -9.85 3.42
C THR A 76 -15.74 -8.64 2.50
N ILE A 77 -14.63 -7.91 2.34
CA ILE A 77 -14.47 -6.83 1.37
C ILE A 77 -13.52 -7.29 0.26
N PRO A 78 -14.01 -7.55 -0.96
CA PRO A 78 -13.15 -7.96 -2.06
C PRO A 78 -12.32 -6.78 -2.59
N ARG A 79 -11.13 -7.09 -3.11
CA ARG A 79 -10.17 -6.09 -3.63
C ARG A 79 -10.79 -5.13 -4.65
N ASN A 80 -11.75 -5.58 -5.46
CA ASN A 80 -12.39 -4.76 -6.49
C ASN A 80 -13.28 -3.63 -5.93
N GLN A 81 -13.60 -3.65 -4.62
CA GLN A 81 -14.25 -2.53 -3.93
C GLN A 81 -13.26 -1.43 -3.53
N PHE A 82 -11.98 -1.75 -3.42
CA PHE A 82 -10.94 -0.72 -3.38
C PHE A 82 -10.70 -0.27 -4.82
N THR A 83 -10.55 1.04 -5.01
CA THR A 83 -10.39 1.74 -6.30
C THR A 83 -9.87 0.80 -7.41
N GLN A 84 -10.55 0.76 -8.57
CA GLN A 84 -10.25 -0.17 -9.68
C GLN A 84 -8.86 0.01 -10.32
N SER A 85 -8.00 0.85 -9.73
CA SER A 85 -6.66 1.14 -10.19
C SER A 85 -5.70 -0.02 -9.91
N PHE A 86 -4.74 -0.20 -10.82
CA PHE A 86 -3.58 -1.08 -10.62
C PHE A 86 -2.75 -0.71 -9.38
N VAL A 87 -2.92 0.50 -8.85
CA VAL A 87 -2.23 1.03 -7.67
C VAL A 87 -2.66 0.36 -6.37
N THR A 88 -3.89 -0.14 -6.30
CA THR A 88 -4.47 -0.76 -5.10
C THR A 88 -3.64 -1.93 -4.58
N LYS A 89 -3.01 -2.70 -5.48
CA LYS A 89 -2.11 -3.79 -5.10
C LYS A 89 -0.88 -3.29 -4.30
N TYR A 90 -0.34 -2.12 -4.67
CA TYR A 90 0.81 -1.53 -3.99
C TYR A 90 0.42 -1.07 -2.59
N THR A 91 -0.71 -0.38 -2.48
CA THR A 91 -1.26 0.06 -1.19
C THR A 91 -1.46 -1.11 -0.24
N ILE A 92 -2.11 -2.18 -0.69
CA ILE A 92 -2.34 -3.40 0.10
C ILE A 92 -1.00 -4.01 0.58
N SER A 93 -0.05 -4.16 -0.35
CA SER A 93 1.24 -4.79 -0.05
C SER A 93 2.04 -3.98 0.97
N ILE A 94 2.04 -2.65 0.82
CA ILE A 94 2.70 -1.73 1.74
C ILE A 94 2.02 -1.79 3.12
N ILE A 95 0.68 -1.65 3.18
CA ILE A 95 -0.06 -1.71 4.43
C ILE A 95 0.23 -3.01 5.18
N ARG A 96 0.18 -4.16 4.49
CA ARG A 96 0.55 -5.46 5.09
C ARG A 96 1.93 -5.44 5.73
N GLN A 97 2.93 -4.88 5.04
CA GLN A 97 4.31 -4.94 5.50
C GLN A 97 4.56 -4.07 6.75
N PHE A 98 3.74 -3.04 6.96
CA PHE A 98 3.88 -2.09 8.07
C PHE A 98 2.82 -2.23 9.16
N MET A 99 1.73 -2.97 8.91
CA MET A 99 0.78 -3.40 9.95
C MET A 99 1.22 -4.76 10.50
N LYS A 100 1.50 -4.81 11.80
CA LYS A 100 1.81 -6.04 12.54
C LYS A 100 0.52 -6.81 12.84
#